data_AF-A0A2N2GPH9-F1
#
_entry.id   AF-A0A2N2GPH9-F1
#
_cell.length_a   1.000
_cell.length_b   1.000
_cell.length_c   1.000
_cell.angle_alpha   90.00
_cell.angle_beta   90.00
_cell.angle_gamma   90.00
#
_symmetry.space_group_name_H-M   'P 1'
#
loop_
_entity.id
_entity.type
_entity.pdbx_description
1 polymer ?
#
loop_
_entity_poly.entity_id
_entity_poly.type
_entity_poly.pdbx_seq_one_letter_code
_entity_poly.pdbx_strand_id
1 'polypeptide(L)'
;MIFADTQLSDAQKTLRDLVSRLNHARNTYAALRTGKYDAFHGEASCLAYVKAEGSQSVLVVLSGNAGCSASITVKPGYGFDDGTVLRDILFGEHRATVTGGALQMTLTPYQVRLFIAEN
;
A
#
# COMPACT_ATOMS: atom_id res chain seq x y z
N MET A 1 5.68 -20.90 22.11
CA MET A 1 7.15 -20.69 22.04
C MET A 1 7.37 -19.20 21.84
N ILE A 2 7.81 -18.49 22.89
CA ILE A 2 8.14 -17.08 22.82
C ILE A 2 9.63 -17.02 22.51
N PHE A 3 10.01 -16.68 21.29
CA PHE A 3 11.40 -16.36 20.99
C PHE A 3 11.72 -15.05 21.69
N ALA A 4 12.66 -15.05 22.63
CA ALA A 4 13.08 -13.83 23.30
C ALA A 4 13.72 -12.88 22.28
N ASP A 5 13.23 -11.63 22.22
CA ASP A 5 13.66 -10.56 21.30
C ASP A 5 15.13 -10.15 21.45
N THR A 6 15.85 -10.71 22.41
CA THR A 6 17.23 -10.40 22.78
C THR A 6 18.30 -10.86 21.78
N GLN A 7 17.95 -11.60 20.73
CA GLN A 7 18.89 -12.14 19.74
C GLN A 7 18.75 -11.54 18.33
N LEU A 8 17.77 -10.66 18.08
CA LEU A 8 17.54 -10.09 16.75
C LEU A 8 18.26 -8.75 16.59
N SER A 9 18.97 -8.59 15.46
CA SER A 9 19.43 -7.28 14.97
C SER A 9 18.24 -6.36 14.67
N ASP A 10 18.48 -5.05 14.63
CA ASP A 10 17.42 -4.07 14.33
C ASP A 10 16.80 -4.26 12.94
N ALA A 11 17.61 -4.68 11.96
CA ALA A 11 17.12 -5.05 10.63
C ALA A 11 16.14 -6.23 10.69
N GLN A 12 16.43 -7.26 11.49
CA GLN A 12 15.55 -8.42 11.66
C GLN A 12 14.26 -8.04 12.39
N LYS A 13 14.33 -7.17 13.41
CA LYS A 13 13.15 -6.64 14.10
C LYS A 13 12.28 -5.83 13.14
N THR A 14 12.88 -4.95 12.33
CA THR A 14 12.19 -4.14 11.33
C THR A 14 11.47 -5.00 10.30
N LEU A 15 12.14 -6.04 9.79
CA LEU A 15 11.53 -6.97 8.84
C LEU A 15 10.39 -7.77 9.48
N ARG A 16 10.58 -8.28 10.70
CA ARG A 16 9.53 -8.99 11.43
C ARG A 16 8.30 -8.11 11.63
N ASP A 17 8.50 -6.86 12.05
CA ASP A 17 7.41 -5.93 12.33
C ASP A 17 6.68 -5.55 11.03
N LEU A 18 7.41 -5.41 9.92
CA LEU A 18 6.82 -5.23 8.59
C LEU A 18 5.96 -6.44 8.18
N VAL A 19 6.47 -7.66 8.34
CA VAL A 19 5.71 -8.90 8.05
C VAL A 19 4.47 -9.01 8.93
N SER A 20 4.58 -8.65 10.21
CA SER A 20 3.45 -8.61 11.15
C SER A 20 2.37 -7.63 10.67
N ARG A 21 2.76 -6.41 10.28
CA ARG A 21 1.83 -5.39 9.73
C ARG A 21 1.17 -5.86 8.43
N LEU A 22 1.92 -6.48 7.52
CA LEU A 22 1.40 -7.03 6.27
C LEU A 22 0.38 -8.16 6.53
N ASN A 23 0.70 -9.07 7.45
CA ASN A 23 -0.22 -10.15 7.85
C ASN A 23 -1.48 -9.60 8.50
N HIS A 24 -1.35 -8.61 9.38
CA HIS A 24 -2.48 -7.93 9.99
C HIS A 24 -3.36 -7.28 8.91
N ALA A 25 -2.80 -6.49 8.00
CA ALA A 25 -3.54 -5.88 6.90
C ALA A 25 -4.25 -6.94 6.04
N ARG A 26 -3.55 -8.01 5.64
CA ARG A 26 -4.15 -9.11 4.85
C ARG A 26 -5.33 -9.77 5.56
N ASN A 27 -5.27 -9.94 6.88
CA ASN A 27 -6.36 -10.53 7.66
C ASN A 27 -7.53 -9.57 7.84
N THR A 28 -7.26 -8.28 8.05
CA THR A 28 -8.27 -7.23 8.25
C THR A 28 -9.04 -6.93 6.96
N TYR A 29 -8.36 -6.85 5.81
CA TYR A 29 -8.93 -6.39 4.56
C TYR A 29 -9.16 -7.56 3.59
N ALA A 30 -10.42 -8.00 3.44
CA ALA A 30 -10.79 -9.15 2.61
C ALA A 30 -10.27 -9.05 1.16
N ALA A 31 -10.32 -7.84 0.58
CA ALA A 31 -9.82 -7.59 -0.77
C ALA A 31 -8.36 -8.04 -0.99
N LEU A 32 -7.50 -7.99 0.02
CA LEU A 32 -6.12 -8.47 -0.08
C LEU A 32 -6.01 -10.00 -0.20
N ARG A 33 -7.00 -10.74 0.33
CA ARG A 33 -7.07 -12.21 0.27
C ARG A 33 -7.70 -12.69 -1.02
N THR A 34 -8.90 -12.20 -1.33
CA THR A 34 -9.77 -12.76 -2.38
C THR A 34 -10.15 -11.76 -3.48
N GLY A 35 -9.79 -10.48 -3.31
CA GLY A 35 -10.14 -9.44 -4.27
C GLY A 35 -9.54 -9.64 -5.66
N LYS A 36 -10.19 -9.06 -6.67
CA LYS A 36 -9.66 -9.01 -8.04
C LYS A 36 -8.42 -8.13 -8.08
N TYR A 37 -7.42 -8.56 -8.82
CA TYR A 37 -6.19 -7.81 -9.06
C TYR A 37 -6.32 -7.03 -10.38
N ASP A 38 -6.03 -5.74 -10.35
CA ASP A 38 -5.91 -4.90 -11.56
C ASP A 38 -4.69 -3.98 -11.43
N ALA A 39 -3.70 -4.17 -12.29
CA ALA A 39 -2.51 -3.32 -12.38
C ALA A 39 -2.73 -2.28 -13.47
N PHE A 40 -2.59 -1.01 -13.11
CA PHE A 40 -2.93 0.11 -13.99
C PHE A 40 -1.78 1.13 -14.10
N HIS A 41 -0.73 1.00 -13.29
CA HIS A 41 0.47 1.82 -13.40
C HIS A 41 1.71 0.94 -13.20
N GLY A 42 2.64 0.98 -14.16
CA GLY A 42 3.87 0.22 -14.13
C GLY A 42 4.99 0.98 -14.82
N GLU A 43 6.02 1.30 -14.05
CA GLU A 43 7.28 1.89 -14.48
C GLU A 43 8.44 1.02 -13.98
N ALA A 44 9.67 1.27 -14.45
CA ALA A 44 10.83 0.43 -14.15
C ALA A 44 11.09 0.22 -12.65
N SER A 45 10.76 1.23 -11.82
CA SER A 45 10.94 1.18 -10.36
C SER A 45 9.65 1.46 -9.57
N CYS A 46 8.49 1.46 -10.22
CA CYS A 46 7.21 1.71 -9.54
C CYS A 46 6.10 0.83 -10.10
N LEU A 47 5.35 0.16 -9.23
CA LEU A 47 4.18 -0.61 -9.59
C LEU A 47 3.02 -0.19 -8.70
N ALA A 48 1.90 0.20 -9.31
CA ALA A 48 0.65 0.43 -8.60
C ALA A 48 -0.47 -0.46 -9.15
N TYR A 49 -1.20 -1.08 -8.24
CA TYR A 49 -2.32 -1.96 -8.56
C TYR A 49 -3.40 -1.88 -7.49
N VAL A 50 -4.63 -2.23 -7.85
CA VAL A 50 -5.74 -2.35 -6.90
C VAL A 50 -6.04 -3.82 -6.63
N LYS A 51 -6.36 -4.12 -5.38
CA LYS A 51 -7.10 -5.30 -4.97
C LYS A 51 -8.50 -4.88 -4.55
N ALA A 52 -9.53 -5.36 -5.24
CA ALA A 52 -10.92 -4.96 -4.99
C ALA A 52 -11.85 -6.15 -4.75
N GLU A 53 -12.70 -6.06 -3.74
CA GLU A 53 -13.74 -7.05 -3.41
C GLU A 53 -14.98 -6.35 -2.85
N GLY A 54 -16.13 -6.52 -3.53
CA GLY A 54 -17.35 -5.80 -3.16
C GLY A 54 -17.14 -4.28 -3.21
N SER A 55 -17.44 -3.61 -2.10
CA SER A 55 -17.21 -2.17 -1.93
C SER A 55 -15.82 -1.81 -1.41
N GLN A 56 -14.95 -2.79 -1.14
CA GLN A 56 -13.64 -2.56 -0.55
C GLN A 56 -12.54 -2.60 -1.61
N SER A 57 -11.83 -1.49 -1.79
CA SER A 57 -10.65 -1.38 -2.65
C SER A 57 -9.42 -1.06 -1.81
N VAL A 58 -8.32 -1.74 -2.11
CA VAL A 58 -7.00 -1.44 -1.55
C VAL A 58 -6.05 -1.12 -2.70
N LEU A 59 -5.56 0.12 -2.72
CA LEU A 59 -4.49 0.53 -3.62
C LEU A 59 -3.15 0.09 -3.02
N VAL A 60 -2.37 -0.64 -3.80
CA VAL A 60 -1.02 -1.08 -3.42
C VAL A 60 -0.01 -0.36 -4.30
N VAL A 61 1.01 0.21 -3.69
CA VAL A 61 2.15 0.80 -4.40
C VAL A 61 3.45 0.18 -3.91
N LEU A 62 4.24 -0.31 -4.86
CA LEU A 62 5.53 -0.93 -4.65
C LEU A 62 6.60 -0.09 -5.33
N SER A 63 7.71 0.13 -4.62
CA SER A 63 8.89 0.79 -5.17
C SER A 63 10.05 -0.20 -5.30
N GLY A 64 10.75 -0.11 -6.43
CA GLY A 64 11.93 -0.90 -6.74
C GLY A 64 13.20 -0.31 -6.13
N ASN A 65 14.35 -0.71 -6.66
CA ASN A 65 15.68 -0.31 -6.19
C ASN A 65 15.98 1.20 -6.33
N ALA A 66 15.38 1.88 -7.29
CA ALA A 66 15.55 3.33 -7.50
C ALA A 66 14.55 4.17 -6.69
N GLY A 67 13.64 3.53 -5.94
CA GLY A 67 12.48 4.20 -5.36
C GLY A 67 11.40 4.49 -6.40
N CYS A 68 10.35 5.20 -6.00
CA CYS A 68 9.28 5.63 -6.89
C CYS A 68 8.98 7.11 -6.61
N SER A 69 8.97 7.94 -7.65
CA SER A 69 8.39 9.29 -7.58
C SER A 69 7.48 9.41 -8.79
N ALA A 70 6.18 9.27 -8.57
CA ALA A 70 5.22 9.07 -9.67
C ALA A 70 3.91 9.78 -9.41
N SER A 71 3.29 10.19 -10.52
CA SER A 71 1.91 10.63 -10.62
C SER A 71 1.05 9.45 -11.04
N ILE A 72 0.53 8.71 -10.06
CA ILE A 72 -0.23 7.48 -10.29
C ILE A 72 -1.66 7.87 -10.67
N THR A 73 -1.98 7.81 -11.97
CA THR A 73 -3.35 8.06 -12.45
C THR A 73 -4.27 6.96 -11.96
N VAL A 74 -5.27 7.30 -11.16
CA VAL A 74 -6.17 6.32 -10.55
C VAL A 74 -7.30 6.00 -11.52
N LYS A 75 -7.52 4.71 -11.74
CA LYS A 75 -8.61 4.25 -12.60
C LYS A 75 -9.96 4.45 -11.90
N PRO A 76 -11.00 4.95 -12.60
CA PRO A 76 -12.33 5.10 -12.02
C PRO A 76 -12.94 3.75 -11.62
N GLY A 77 -13.89 3.78 -10.68
CA GLY A 77 -14.64 2.60 -10.24
C GLY A 77 -14.06 1.89 -9.01
N TYR A 78 -12.97 2.40 -8.42
CA TYR A 78 -12.41 1.87 -7.18
C TYR A 78 -12.77 2.66 -5.92
N GLY A 79 -13.57 3.72 -6.04
CA GLY A 79 -13.90 4.61 -4.92
C GLY A 79 -12.74 5.52 -4.52
N PHE A 80 -11.90 5.88 -5.50
CA PHE A 80 -10.75 6.75 -5.34
C PHE A 80 -10.93 7.99 -6.23
N ASP A 81 -12.11 8.60 -6.14
CA ASP A 81 -12.48 9.76 -6.95
C ASP A 81 -11.69 11.00 -6.50
N ASP A 82 -11.73 12.04 -7.32
CA ASP A 82 -11.05 13.29 -7.00
C ASP A 82 -11.48 13.86 -5.64
N GLY A 83 -10.51 14.29 -4.84
CA GLY A 83 -10.72 14.72 -3.45
C GLY A 83 -10.75 13.59 -2.41
N THR A 84 -10.74 12.31 -2.83
CA THR A 84 -10.69 11.19 -1.87
C THR A 84 -9.40 11.22 -1.08
N VAL A 85 -9.51 11.17 0.25
CA VAL A 85 -8.35 10.98 1.15
C VAL A 85 -8.09 9.50 1.28
N LEU A 86 -6.85 9.11 1.01
CA LEU A 86 -6.36 7.75 1.11
C LEU A 86 -5.49 7.61 2.35
N ARG A 87 -5.80 6.63 3.21
CA ARG A 87 -5.06 6.34 4.43
C ARG A 87 -4.17 5.12 4.24
N ASP A 88 -2.90 5.24 4.62
CA ASP A 88 -1.96 4.12 4.66
C ASP A 88 -2.29 3.18 5.82
N ILE A 89 -2.64 1.94 5.49
CA ILE A 89 -3.04 0.92 6.46
C ILE A 89 -1.88 0.14 7.06
N LEU A 90 -0.66 0.28 6.54
CA LEU A 90 0.53 -0.38 7.10
C LEU A 90 1.17 0.46 8.21
N PHE A 91 1.30 1.76 7.97
CA PHE A 91 2.01 2.66 8.87
C PHE A 91 1.08 3.67 9.56
N GLY A 92 -0.16 3.84 9.11
CA GLY A 92 -1.21 4.60 9.79
C GLY A 92 -1.06 6.13 9.70
N GLU A 93 0.17 6.63 9.62
CA GLU A 93 0.47 8.06 9.67
C GLU A 93 0.37 8.77 8.32
N HIS A 94 0.49 8.02 7.22
CA HIS A 94 0.53 8.62 5.88
C HIS A 94 -0.87 8.71 5.30
N ARG A 95 -1.24 9.93 4.91
CA ARG A 95 -2.43 10.24 4.12
C ARG A 95 -2.02 10.81 2.77
N ALA A 96 -2.77 10.51 1.73
CA ALA A 96 -2.56 11.06 0.41
C ALA A 96 -3.92 11.38 -0.23
N THR A 97 -4.04 12.52 -0.90
CA THR A 97 -5.31 12.94 -1.51
C THR A 97 -5.23 12.73 -3.02
N VAL A 98 -6.27 12.15 -3.61
CA VAL A 98 -6.41 12.09 -5.07
C VAL A 98 -6.74 13.49 -5.58
N THR A 99 -5.90 14.03 -6.48
CA THR A 99 -6.08 15.36 -7.07
C THR A 99 -5.91 15.28 -8.58
N GLY A 100 -6.88 15.81 -9.34
CA GLY A 100 -6.94 15.65 -10.79
C GLY A 100 -7.08 14.19 -11.23
N GLY A 101 -7.66 13.32 -10.40
CA GLY A 101 -7.75 11.87 -10.66
C GLY A 101 -6.41 11.12 -10.54
N ALA A 102 -5.38 11.73 -9.97
CA ALA A 102 -4.07 11.13 -9.76
C ALA A 102 -3.61 11.24 -8.31
N LEU A 103 -2.77 10.29 -7.90
CA LEU A 103 -2.10 10.27 -6.61
C LEU A 103 -0.63 10.62 -6.81
N GLN A 104 -0.19 11.75 -6.24
CA GLN A 104 1.22 12.12 -6.23
C GLN A 104 1.90 11.46 -5.04
N MET A 105 3.00 10.74 -5.29
CA MET A 105 3.75 10.16 -4.19
C MET A 105 5.24 9.99 -4.47
N THR A 106 6.00 9.94 -3.39
CA THR A 106 7.40 9.54 -3.40
C THR A 106 7.64 8.46 -2.35
N LEU A 107 8.23 7.35 -2.78
CA LEU A 107 8.64 6.21 -1.97
C LEU A 107 10.14 6.00 -2.12
N THR A 108 10.83 5.80 -1.00
CA THR A 108 12.25 5.43 -1.06
C THR A 108 12.41 4.00 -1.59
N PRO A 109 13.61 3.59 -2.02
CA PRO A 109 13.83 2.24 -2.50
C PRO A 109 13.28 1.13 -1.58
N TYR A 110 12.71 0.10 -2.20
CA TYR A 110 12.19 -1.11 -1.54
C TYR A 110 11.07 -0.89 -0.53
N GLN A 111 10.35 0.24 -0.61
CA GLN A 111 9.18 0.51 0.20
C GLN A 111 7.89 0.01 -0.45
N VAL A 112 6.93 -0.29 0.42
CA VAL A 112 5.54 -0.61 0.09
C VAL A 112 4.60 0.31 0.86
N ARG A 113 3.51 0.70 0.22
CA ARG A 113 2.37 1.39 0.83
C ARG A 113 1.07 0.75 0.38
N LEU A 114 0.13 0.58 1.32
CA LEU A 114 -1.21 0.09 1.05
C LEU A 114 -2.19 1.16 1.51
N PHE A 115 -3.07 1.58 0.62
CA PHE A 115 -4.02 2.67 0.86
C PHE A 115 -5.45 2.18 0.74
N ILE A 116 -6.33 2.73 1.59
CA ILE A 116 -7.78 2.64 1.48
C ILE A 116 -8.38 4.04 1.51
N ALA A 117 -9.58 4.20 0.95
CA ALA A 117 -10.34 5.43 1.12
C ALA A 117 -10.69 5.66 2.60
N GLU A 118 -10.45 6.87 3.08
CA GLU A 118 -10.91 7.37 4.38
C GLU A 118 -12.27 8.04 4.15
N ASN A 119 -13.31 7.48 4.78
CA ASN A 119 -14.67 8.03 4.75
C ASN A 119 -14.81 9.22 5.71
#